data_AF-X1N2U9-F1
#
_entry.id   AF-X1N2U9-F1
#
_cell.length_a   1.000
_cell.length_b   1.000
_cell.length_c   1.000
_cell.angle_alpha   90.00
_cell.angle_beta   90.00
_cell.angle_gamma   90.00
#
_symmetry.space_group_name_H-M   'P 1'
#
loop_
_entity.id
_entity.type
_entity.pdbx_description
1 polymer ?
#
loop_
_entity_poly.entity_id
_entity_poly.type
_entity_poly.pdbx_seq_one_letter_code
_entity_poly.pdbx_strand_id
1 'polypeptide(L)'
;MSYHFSSILNERIGSYYTFTTAAPDTTPPVIENVASSDITKNSATITWDTDEIADSLVKYGTTSGNYTDNKYDSAYVTSHSIGLTGLTANTTYYYVVKSTDPSNNSSESSEYSFTTLEAGATIMHVYSIAMFLEKLGVNTHAMAE
;
A
#
# COMPACT_ATOMS: atom_id res chain seq x y z
N MET A 1 19.57 26.06 -19.73
CA MET A 1 19.89 27.47 -19.44
C MET A 1 21.32 27.50 -18.92
N SER A 2 22.27 28.14 -19.62
CA SER A 2 23.67 28.18 -19.14
C SER A 2 23.84 29.29 -18.12
N TYR A 3 24.28 28.94 -16.91
CA TYR A 3 24.60 29.92 -15.87
C TYR A 3 26.09 30.21 -15.89
N HIS A 4 26.46 31.48 -16.07
CA HIS A 4 27.85 31.94 -15.97
C HIS A 4 28.10 32.52 -14.58
N PHE A 5 28.87 31.83 -13.75
CA PHE A 5 29.41 32.41 -12.53
C PHE A 5 30.82 32.95 -12.80
N SER A 6 30.98 34.27 -12.68
CA SER A 6 32.30 34.90 -12.71
C SER A 6 32.93 34.79 -11.31
N SER A 7 33.91 33.90 -11.17
CA SER A 7 34.76 33.85 -9.98
C SER A 7 35.78 34.98 -10.05
N ILE A 8 35.64 35.98 -9.16
CA ILE A 8 36.65 37.02 -8.97
C ILE A 8 37.80 36.49 -8.11
N LEU A 9 38.67 35.67 -8.69
CA LEU A 9 40.02 35.43 -8.18
C LEU A 9 41.07 35.68 -9.28
N ASN A 10 41.64 36.88 -9.18
CA ASN A 10 42.95 37.36 -9.61
C ASN A 10 43.78 36.50 -10.59
N GLU A 11 43.96 37.05 -11.80
CA GLU A 11 45.18 36.97 -12.63
C GLU A 11 45.69 35.58 -13.06
N ARG A 12 45.08 35.02 -14.11
CA ARG A 12 45.70 34.44 -15.34
C ARG A 12 44.68 33.53 -16.04
N ILE A 13 44.25 33.94 -17.23
CA ILE A 13 43.35 33.23 -18.16
C ILE A 13 41.97 32.90 -17.56
N GLY A 14 40.99 33.77 -17.78
CA GLY A 14 39.60 33.55 -17.36
C GLY A 14 38.99 32.33 -18.02
N SER A 15 39.13 31.16 -17.39
CA SER A 15 38.46 29.94 -17.78
C SER A 15 37.02 30.02 -17.27
N TYR A 16 36.08 30.33 -18.16
CA TYR A 16 34.67 30.28 -17.83
C TYR A 16 34.25 28.82 -17.63
N TYR A 17 33.89 28.46 -16.41
CA TYR A 17 33.21 27.19 -16.14
C TYR A 17 31.75 27.36 -16.57
N THR A 18 31.38 26.79 -17.72
CA THR A 18 29.99 26.69 -18.13
C THR A 18 29.36 25.46 -17.50
N PHE A 19 28.37 25.66 -16.63
CA PHE A 19 27.52 24.58 -16.16
C PHE A 19 26.30 24.50 -17.08
N THR A 20 26.20 23.42 -17.83
CA THR A 20 25.01 23.08 -18.60
C THR A 20 24.14 22.19 -17.72
N THR A 21 22.98 22.67 -17.32
CA THR A 21 21.97 21.82 -16.66
C THR A 21 21.33 20.90 -17.70
N ALA A 22 21.00 19.66 -17.32
CA ALA A 22 20.16 18.80 -18.14
C ALA A 22 18.79 19.48 -18.43
N ALA A 23 18.11 19.04 -19.48
CA ALA A 23 16.72 19.41 -19.70
C ALA A 23 15.87 18.94 -18.52
N PRO A 24 14.80 19.67 -18.14
CA PRO A 24 13.89 19.22 -17.10
C PRO A 24 13.25 17.90 -17.51
N ASP A 25 13.07 17.00 -16.55
CA ASP A 25 12.32 15.78 -16.78
C ASP A 25 10.82 16.08 -16.86
N THR A 26 10.15 15.42 -17.78
CA THR A 26 8.72 15.55 -18.05
C THR A 26 8.04 14.19 -18.22
N THR A 27 8.75 13.11 -17.95
CA THR A 27 8.27 11.74 -18.17
C THR A 27 7.69 11.22 -16.85
N PRO A 28 6.42 10.78 -16.82
CA PRO A 28 5.87 10.13 -15.63
C PRO A 28 6.40 8.70 -15.46
N PRO A 29 6.46 8.18 -14.22
CA PRO A 29 6.84 6.79 -13.97
C PRO A 29 5.83 5.83 -14.59
N VAL A 30 6.29 4.75 -15.21
CA VAL A 30 5.44 3.66 -15.69
C VAL A 30 5.18 2.70 -14.54
N ILE A 31 3.91 2.49 -14.18
CA ILE A 31 3.51 1.58 -13.09
C ILE A 31 3.24 0.18 -13.64
N GLU A 32 3.87 -0.83 -13.05
CA GLU A 32 3.73 -2.24 -13.42
C GLU A 32 3.57 -3.15 -12.19
N ASN A 33 3.23 -4.42 -12.42
CA ASN A 33 3.19 -5.48 -11.39
C ASN A 33 2.34 -5.18 -10.14
N VAL A 34 1.25 -4.41 -10.29
CA VAL A 34 0.36 -4.09 -9.18
C VAL A 34 -0.29 -5.37 -8.63
N ALA A 35 -0.13 -5.61 -7.32
CA ALA A 35 -0.64 -6.79 -6.65
C ALA A 35 -1.10 -6.50 -5.22
N SER A 36 -1.99 -7.35 -4.71
CA SER A 36 -2.38 -7.41 -3.30
C SER A 36 -1.95 -8.76 -2.71
N SER A 37 -1.43 -8.74 -1.49
CA SER A 37 -0.88 -9.90 -0.78
C SER A 37 -1.06 -9.77 0.74
N ASP A 38 -0.68 -10.79 1.51
CA ASP A 38 -0.78 -10.82 2.98
C ASP A 38 -2.15 -10.37 3.52
N ILE A 39 -3.21 -10.77 2.81
CA ILE A 39 -4.58 -10.37 3.13
C ILE A 39 -5.04 -11.10 4.38
N THR A 40 -5.40 -10.34 5.40
CA THR A 40 -6.01 -10.84 6.64
C THR A 40 -7.45 -10.36 6.75
N LYS A 41 -8.09 -10.57 7.91
CA LYS A 41 -9.41 -10.02 8.20
C LYS A 41 -9.44 -8.49 8.33
N ASN A 42 -8.29 -7.84 8.53
CA ASN A 42 -8.23 -6.41 8.81
C ASN A 42 -7.00 -5.70 8.22
N SER A 43 -6.25 -6.36 7.34
CA SER A 43 -5.07 -5.81 6.66
C SER A 43 -4.85 -6.43 5.29
N ALA A 44 -4.05 -5.76 4.46
CA ALA A 44 -3.50 -6.27 3.21
C ALA A 44 -2.23 -5.48 2.85
N THR A 45 -1.33 -6.09 2.09
CA THR A 45 -0.15 -5.41 1.53
C THR A 45 -0.35 -5.17 0.05
N ILE A 46 -0.17 -3.93 -0.40
CA ILE A 46 -0.23 -3.54 -1.81
C ILE A 46 1.20 -3.28 -2.31
N THR A 47 1.57 -3.92 -3.42
CA THR A 47 2.90 -3.78 -4.04
C THR A 47 2.76 -3.44 -5.51
N TRP A 48 3.74 -2.70 -6.03
CA TRP A 48 3.91 -2.42 -7.46
C TRP A 48 5.35 -1.98 -7.73
N ASP A 49 5.73 -1.92 -9.00
CA ASP A 49 7.03 -1.42 -9.44
C ASP A 49 6.86 -0.19 -10.35
N THR A 50 7.90 0.62 -10.43
CA THR A 50 8.06 1.69 -11.41
C THR A 50 9.40 1.60 -12.13
N ASP A 51 9.46 2.08 -13.38
CA ASP A 51 10.69 2.12 -14.20
C ASP A 51 11.68 3.22 -13.77
N GLU A 52 11.24 4.16 -12.95
CA GLU A 52 12.06 5.19 -12.30
C GLU A 52 11.67 5.41 -10.83
N ILE A 53 12.50 6.13 -10.07
CA ILE A 53 12.22 6.37 -8.65
C ILE A 53 10.99 7.27 -8.49
N ALA A 54 10.04 6.84 -7.65
CA ALA A 54 8.83 7.60 -7.39
C ALA A 54 8.34 7.42 -5.95
N ASP A 55 7.47 8.31 -5.49
CA ASP A 55 6.78 8.14 -4.22
C ASP A 55 5.68 7.07 -4.30
N SER A 56 5.08 6.73 -3.15
CA SER A 56 4.12 5.64 -3.04
C SER A 56 2.79 6.12 -2.47
N LEU A 57 1.70 6.03 -3.23
CA LEU A 57 0.35 6.32 -2.76
C LEU A 57 -0.61 5.19 -3.12
N VAL A 58 -1.34 4.68 -2.14
CA VAL A 58 -2.52 3.82 -2.35
C VAL A 58 -3.76 4.62 -1.99
N LYS A 59 -4.74 4.69 -2.88
CA LYS A 59 -6.10 5.15 -2.59
C LYS A 59 -7.02 3.95 -2.59
N TYR A 60 -7.90 3.83 -1.60
CA TYR A 60 -8.78 2.67 -1.48
C TYR A 60 -10.14 3.02 -0.89
N GLY A 61 -11.13 2.17 -1.12
CA GLY A 61 -12.50 2.31 -0.61
C GLY A 61 -13.31 1.04 -0.85
N THR A 62 -14.54 0.97 -0.33
CA THR A 62 -15.41 -0.20 -0.48
C THR A 62 -16.35 -0.12 -1.69
N THR A 63 -16.26 0.96 -2.46
CA THR A 63 -17.09 1.20 -3.65
C THR A 63 -16.17 1.44 -4.85
N SER A 64 -16.34 0.66 -5.92
CA SER A 64 -15.58 0.84 -7.16
C SER A 64 -15.67 2.28 -7.67
N GLY A 65 -14.53 2.85 -8.05
CA GLY A 65 -14.37 4.23 -8.49
C GLY A 65 -14.48 5.28 -7.38
N ASN A 66 -14.68 4.89 -6.13
CA ASN A 66 -14.80 5.81 -4.99
C ASN A 66 -13.87 5.39 -3.84
N TYR A 67 -12.73 6.07 -3.77
CA TYR A 67 -11.69 5.81 -2.77
C TYR A 67 -11.77 6.85 -1.64
N THR A 68 -12.33 6.44 -0.51
CA THR A 68 -12.53 7.30 0.66
C THR A 68 -11.28 7.45 1.53
N ASP A 69 -10.33 6.52 1.39
CA ASP A 69 -9.14 6.40 2.24
C ASP A 69 -7.87 6.37 1.39
N ASN A 70 -6.74 6.69 2.01
CA ASN A 70 -5.44 6.62 1.36
C ASN A 70 -4.30 6.38 2.35
N LYS A 71 -3.18 5.86 1.84
CA LYS A 71 -1.93 5.71 2.58
C LYS A 71 -0.74 6.07 1.70
N TYR A 72 0.19 6.84 2.27
CA TYR A 72 1.29 7.48 1.55
C TYR A 72 2.65 7.14 2.18
N ASP A 73 3.66 6.96 1.34
CA ASP A 73 5.08 6.93 1.69
C ASP A 73 5.85 7.85 0.73
N SER A 74 6.60 8.80 1.29
CA SER A 74 7.36 9.81 0.56
C SER A 74 8.72 9.31 0.04
N ALA A 75 9.14 8.10 0.40
CA ALA A 75 10.40 7.55 -0.09
C ALA A 75 10.35 7.33 -1.60
N TYR A 76 11.37 7.84 -2.31
CA TYR A 76 11.54 7.62 -3.74
C TYR A 76 12.22 6.27 -3.99
N VAL A 77 11.45 5.31 -4.48
CA VAL A 77 11.88 3.92 -4.75
C VAL A 77 11.32 3.46 -6.09
N THR A 78 11.84 2.34 -6.62
CA THR A 78 11.28 1.67 -7.81
C THR A 78 10.44 0.44 -7.47
N SER A 79 10.52 -0.03 -6.22
CA SER A 79 9.73 -1.16 -5.74
C SER A 79 8.99 -0.73 -4.49
N HIS A 80 7.67 -0.70 -4.60
CA HIS A 80 6.77 -0.05 -3.65
C HIS A 80 6.04 -1.10 -2.81
N SER A 81 5.83 -0.77 -1.54
CA SER A 81 5.07 -1.64 -0.63
C SER A 81 4.33 -0.81 0.42
N ILE A 82 3.00 -0.93 0.44
CA ILE A 82 2.13 -0.22 1.37
C ILE A 82 1.22 -1.23 2.08
N GLY A 83 1.40 -1.36 3.39
CA GLY A 83 0.51 -2.14 4.25
C GLY A 83 -0.73 -1.34 4.66
N LEU A 84 -1.91 -1.80 4.27
CA LEU A 84 -3.21 -1.28 4.71
C LEU A 84 -3.63 -1.98 6.01
N THR A 85 -4.18 -1.23 6.96
CA THR A 85 -4.59 -1.73 8.29
C THR A 85 -5.91 -1.10 8.70
N GLY A 86 -6.63 -1.74 9.62
CA GLY A 86 -7.92 -1.23 10.11
C GLY A 86 -9.07 -1.49 9.14
N LEU A 87 -8.91 -2.46 8.25
CA LEU A 87 -9.94 -2.85 7.29
C LEU A 87 -11.05 -3.65 7.98
N THR A 88 -12.26 -3.57 7.43
CA THR A 88 -13.40 -4.39 7.88
C THR A 88 -13.26 -5.80 7.31
N ALA A 89 -13.60 -6.82 8.11
CA ALA A 89 -13.55 -8.21 7.69
C ALA A 89 -14.64 -8.54 6.65
N ASN A 90 -14.41 -9.57 5.84
CA ASN A 90 -15.31 -9.99 4.77
C ASN A 90 -15.80 -8.82 3.88
N THR A 91 -14.88 -7.92 3.53
CA THR A 91 -15.20 -6.69 2.79
C THR A 91 -14.30 -6.60 1.57
N THR A 92 -14.91 -6.36 0.40
CA THR A 92 -14.18 -6.05 -0.82
C THR A 92 -13.73 -4.60 -0.80
N TYR A 93 -12.44 -4.39 -1.00
CA TYR A 93 -11.82 -3.09 -1.17
C TYR A 93 -11.36 -2.93 -2.62
N TYR A 94 -11.66 -1.78 -3.19
CA TYR A 94 -11.19 -1.32 -4.49
C TYR A 94 -10.07 -0.31 -4.26
N TYR A 95 -9.03 -0.36 -5.09
CA TYR A 95 -7.89 0.52 -4.93
C TYR A 95 -7.22 0.87 -6.26
N VAL A 96 -6.55 2.01 -6.26
CA VAL A 96 -5.57 2.42 -7.28
C VAL A 96 -4.26 2.77 -6.59
N VAL A 97 -3.15 2.59 -7.31
CA VAL A 97 -1.84 3.07 -6.88
C VAL A 97 -1.45 4.28 -7.72
N LYS A 98 -0.79 5.25 -7.09
CA LYS A 98 -0.26 6.44 -7.74
C LYS A 98 1.19 6.62 -7.31
N SER A 99 2.02 7.02 -8.26
CA SER A 99 3.43 7.32 -8.03
C SER A 99 3.80 8.63 -8.72
N THR A 100 4.58 9.45 -8.02
CA THR A 100 5.08 10.76 -8.47
C THR A 100 6.59 10.80 -8.33
N ASP A 101 7.29 11.13 -9.40
CA ASP A 101 8.75 11.25 -9.41
C ASP A 101 9.23 12.53 -8.66
N PRO A 102 10.55 12.72 -8.45
CA PRO A 102 11.11 13.95 -7.87
C PRO A 102 10.91 15.21 -8.74
N SER A 103 10.63 15.03 -10.03
CA SER A 103 10.38 16.09 -11.01
C SER A 103 8.89 16.50 -11.08
N ASN A 104 8.06 15.88 -10.23
CA ASN A 104 6.62 16.10 -10.11
C ASN A 104 5.78 15.61 -11.33
N ASN A 105 6.27 14.60 -12.05
CA ASN A 105 5.49 13.83 -13.02
C ASN A 105 4.80 12.67 -12.31
N SER A 106 3.52 12.41 -12.61
CA SER A 106 2.72 11.39 -11.91
C SER A 106 2.01 10.43 -12.85
N SER A 107 1.87 9.18 -12.42
CA SER A 107 1.02 8.16 -13.04
C SER A 107 0.10 7.51 -12.01
N GLU A 108 -1.06 7.02 -12.46
CA GLU A 108 -2.03 6.26 -11.65
C GLU A 108 -2.39 4.97 -12.39
N SER A 109 -2.54 3.87 -11.65
CA SER A 109 -2.89 2.56 -12.22
C SER A 109 -4.35 2.47 -12.63
N SER A 110 -4.71 1.38 -13.33
CA SER A 110 -6.10 0.92 -13.34
C SER A 110 -6.58 0.53 -11.92
N GLU A 111 -7.89 0.40 -11.75
CA GLU A 111 -8.47 -0.10 -10.49
C GLU A 111 -8.21 -1.60 -10.31
N TYR A 112 -7.88 -1.98 -9.08
CA TYR A 112 -7.75 -3.35 -8.61
C TYR A 112 -8.65 -3.57 -7.40
N SER A 113 -8.86 -4.82 -7.01
CA SER A 113 -9.59 -5.12 -5.79
C SER A 113 -9.04 -6.35 -5.06
N PHE A 114 -9.33 -6.41 -3.77
CA PHE A 114 -9.13 -7.59 -2.93
C PHE A 114 -10.25 -7.69 -1.89
N THR A 115 -10.46 -8.88 -1.33
CA THR A 115 -11.46 -9.11 -0.28
C THR A 115 -10.77 -9.56 0.99
N THR A 116 -10.99 -8.86 2.10
CA THR A 116 -10.47 -9.25 3.41
C THR A 116 -11.06 -10.59 3.85
N LEU A 117 -10.29 -11.34 4.64
CA LEU A 117 -10.77 -12.60 5.19
C LEU A 117 -11.96 -12.38 6.15
N GLU A 118 -12.76 -13.42 6.35
CA GLU A 118 -13.78 -13.38 7.40
C GLU A 118 -13.14 -13.19 8.77
N ALA A 119 -13.83 -12.46 9.66
CA ALA A 119 -13.49 -12.49 11.07
C ALA A 119 -13.80 -13.91 11.53
N GLY A 120 -12.75 -14.73 11.72
CA GLY A 120 -12.91 -16.12 12.11
C GLY A 120 -14.02 -16.24 13.15
N ALA A 121 -15.04 -17.02 12.83
CA ALA A 121 -16.13 -17.26 13.76
C ALA A 121 -15.46 -17.75 15.06
N THR A 122 -15.70 -17.07 16.17
CA THR A 122 -15.61 -17.76 17.45
C THR A 122 -16.57 -18.92 17.28
N ILE A 123 -16.05 -20.14 17.07
CA ILE A 123 -16.84 -21.31 17.40
C ILE A 123 -17.22 -21.02 18.84
N MET A 124 -18.50 -20.72 19.10
CA MET A 124 -19.07 -20.98 20.41
C MET A 124 -18.83 -22.46 20.60
N HIS A 125 -17.65 -22.76 21.13
CA HIS A 125 -17.01 -24.06 21.12
C HIS A 125 -17.73 -24.85 22.18
N VAL A 126 -18.94 -25.29 21.86
CA VAL A 126 -19.62 -26.41 22.48
C VAL A 126 -19.51 -26.39 24.02
N TYR A 127 -19.51 -25.21 24.66
CA TYR A 127 -19.54 -25.10 26.11
C TYR A 127 -20.88 -25.57 26.69
N SER A 128 -21.80 -26.01 25.82
CA SER A 128 -23.12 -26.42 26.24
C SER A 128 -23.51 -27.84 25.84
N ILE A 129 -22.67 -28.73 25.31
CA ILE A 129 -23.12 -30.15 25.33
C ILE A 129 -23.26 -30.59 26.79
N ALA A 130 -22.25 -30.32 27.63
CA ALA A 130 -22.35 -30.60 29.07
C ALA A 130 -23.51 -29.81 29.73
N MET A 131 -23.66 -28.51 29.47
CA MET A 131 -24.75 -27.71 30.08
C MET A 131 -26.16 -28.00 29.52
N PHE A 132 -26.28 -28.45 28.27
CA PHE A 132 -27.56 -28.84 27.65
C PHE A 132 -27.99 -30.23 28.13
N LEU A 133 -27.03 -31.15 28.31
CA LEU A 133 -27.30 -32.47 28.87
C LEU A 133 -27.72 -32.40 30.34
N GLU A 134 -27.14 -31.51 31.16
CA GLU A 134 -27.58 -31.28 32.54
C GLU A 134 -29.00 -30.71 32.64
N LYS A 135 -29.36 -29.77 31.75
CA LYS A 135 -30.75 -29.24 31.68
C LYS A 135 -31.78 -30.25 31.16
N LEU A 136 -31.33 -31.27 30.43
CA LEU A 136 -32.16 -32.42 30.03
C LEU A 136 -32.15 -33.56 31.06
N GLY A 137 -31.47 -33.39 32.20
CA GLY A 137 -31.39 -34.41 33.26
C GLY A 137 -30.52 -35.62 32.92
N VAL A 138 -29.62 -35.50 31.95
CA VAL A 138 -28.73 -36.59 31.55
C VAL A 138 -27.49 -36.61 32.45
N ASN A 139 -27.52 -37.44 33.49
CA ASN A 139 -26.38 -37.69 34.37
C ASN A 139 -25.35 -38.62 33.70
N THR A 140 -24.17 -38.12 33.37
CA THR A 140 -23.08 -38.90 32.77
C THR A 140 -22.21 -39.67 33.77
N HIS A 141 -22.55 -39.65 35.06
CA HIS A 141 -21.78 -40.28 36.13
C HIS A 141 -22.29 -41.67 36.58
N ALA A 142 -23.25 -42.28 35.87
CA ALA A 142 -23.90 -43.52 36.33
C ALA A 142 -23.13 -44.83 36.04
N MET A 143 -21.89 -44.79 35.56
CA MET A 143 -21.13 -46.01 35.22
C MET A 143 -19.68 -45.94 35.71
N ALA A 144 -19.49 -46.00 37.03
CA ALA A 144 -18.25 -46.49 37.62
C ALA A 144 -18.67 -47.31 38.85
N GLU A 145 -18.63 -48.63 38.70
CA GLU A 145 -18.81 -49.62 39.78
C GLU A 145 -17.68 -49.52 40.82
#